data_AF-A0A314Y061-F1
#
_entry.id   AF-A0A314Y061-F1
#
_cell.length_a   1.000
_cell.length_b   1.000
_cell.length_c   1.000
_cell.angle_alpha   90.00
_cell.angle_beta   90.00
_cell.angle_gamma   90.00
#
_symmetry.space_group_name_H-M   'P 1'
#
loop_
_entity.id
_entity.type
_entity.pdbx_description
1 polymer ?
#
loop_
_entity_poly.entity_id
_entity_poly.type
_entity_poly.pdbx_seq_one_letter_code
_entity_poly.pdbx_strand_id
1 'polypeptide(L)' 'MMERLWGENYFDPATKKWTGKNTGSATCKRGFVQFCYEPIKQIINICMNDQKDKLWPMLTKLGVTMKSDEKD' A
#
# COMPACT_ATOMS: atom_id res chain seq x y z
N MET A 1 11.60 2.60 10.87
CA MET A 1 10.36 2.15 10.17
C MET A 1 10.62 0.91 9.33
N MET A 2 11.68 0.88 8.51
CA MET A 2 12.06 -0.30 7.72
C MET A 2 12.25 -1.58 8.55
N GLU A 3 12.87 -1.48 9.73
CA GLU A 3 13.03 -2.62 10.66
C GLU A 3 11.71 -3.23 11.14
N ARG A 4 10.61 -2.47 11.09
CA ARG A 4 9.27 -2.92 11.52
C ARG A 4 8.41 -3.42 10.36
N LEU A 5 8.89 -3.36 9.12
CA LEU A 5 8.12 -3.88 8.00
C LEU A 5 8.17 -5.41 7.97
N TRP A 6 9.27 -6.02 8.38
CA TRP A 6 9.46 -7.47 8.30
C TRP A 6 9.29 -8.18 9.64
N GLY A 7 9.19 -9.51 9.60
CA GLY A 7 9.04 -10.35 10.79
C GLY A 7 7.66 -10.25 11.47
N GLU A 8 7.63 -10.53 12.77
CA GLU A 8 6.44 -10.50 13.63
C GLU A 8 6.05 -9.06 14.06
N ASN A 9 6.19 -8.09 13.17
CA ASN A 9 5.80 -6.71 13.44
C ASN A 9 4.43 -6.42 12.83
N TYR A 10 3.50 -5.99 13.67
CA TYR A 10 2.13 -5.64 13.28
C TYR A 10 1.84 -4.19 13.64
N PHE A 11 1.06 -3.52 12.80
CA PHE A 11 0.60 -2.16 13.05
C PHE A 11 -0.91 -2.15 13.23
N ASP A 12 -1.38 -1.48 14.27
CA ASP A 12 -2.80 -1.25 14.49
C ASP A 12 -3.15 0.18 14.10
N PRO A 13 -3.96 0.41 13.03
CA PRO A 13 -4.34 1.74 12.60
C PRO A 13 -5.26 2.46 13.59
N ALA A 14 -6.00 1.75 14.44
CA ALA A 14 -6.89 2.36 15.43
C ALA A 14 -6.10 3.01 16.56
N THR A 15 -5.11 2.28 17.10
CA THR A 15 -4.26 2.78 18.19
C THR A 15 -2.98 3.47 17.70
N LYS A 16 -2.65 3.34 16.41
CA LYS A 16 -1.42 3.81 15.77
C LYS A 16 -0.15 3.24 16.42
N LYS A 17 -0.24 2.03 16.97
CA LYS A 17 0.86 1.38 17.69
C LYS A 17 1.39 0.17 16.93
N TRP A 18 2.67 -0.10 17.14
CA TRP A 18 3.32 -1.33 16.71
C TRP A 18 3.25 -2.36 17.82
N THR A 19 3.05 -3.62 17.45
CA THR A 19 3.06 -4.76 18.37
C THR A 19 3.84 -5.91 17.75
N GLY A 20 4.59 -6.62 18.59
CA GLY A 20 5.25 -7.88 18.23
C GLY A 20 4.33 -9.10 18.28
N LYS A 21 3.05 -8.89 18.62
CA LYS A 21 2.05 -9.95 18.80
C LYS A 21 0.87 -9.68 17.89
N ASN A 22 0.45 -10.70 17.15
CA ASN A 22 -0.81 -10.69 16.45
C ASN A 22 -1.97 -10.63 17.46
N THR A 23 -2.81 -9.62 17.37
CA THR A 23 -3.95 -9.45 18.29
C THR A 23 -5.21 -10.20 17.83
N GLY A 24 -5.18 -10.86 16.67
CA GLY A 24 -6.34 -11.52 16.07
C GLY A 24 -7.41 -10.55 15.52
N SER A 25 -7.25 -9.25 15.76
CA SER A 25 -8.09 -8.23 15.13
C SER A 25 -7.86 -8.22 13.62
N ALA A 26 -8.94 -8.09 12.84
CA ALA A 26 -8.86 -7.91 11.39
C ALA A 26 -8.04 -6.65 10.99
N THR A 27 -7.92 -5.68 11.90
CA THR A 27 -7.12 -4.46 11.71
C THR A 27 -5.63 -4.65 12.02
N CYS A 28 -5.25 -5.74 12.70
CA CYS A 28 -3.87 -6.02 13.07
C CYS A 28 -3.15 -6.74 11.93
N LYS A 29 -2.62 -5.96 10.99
CA LYS A 29 -1.89 -6.48 9.83
C LYS A 29 -0.39 -6.38 10.03
N ARG A 30 0.36 -7.29 9.42
CA ARG A 30 1.83 -7.20 9.37
C ARG A 30 2.24 -5.87 8.72
N GLY A 31 3.30 -5.25 9.22
CA GLY A 31 3.79 -3.96 8.74
C GLY A 31 3.99 -3.95 7.22
N PHE A 32 4.69 -4.94 6.67
CA PHE A 32 4.90 -5.08 5.22
C PHE A 32 3.58 -5.17 4.44
N VAL A 33 2.61 -5.95 4.93
CA VAL A 33 1.34 -6.14 4.24
C VAL A 33 0.61 -4.81 4.11
N GLN A 34 0.53 -4.05 5.20
CA GLN A 34 -0.20 -2.79 5.24
C GLN A 34 0.51 -1.64 4.49
N PHE A 35 1.82 -1.50 4.66
CA PHE A 35 2.54 -0.33 4.17
C PHE A 35 3.23 -0.53 2.81
N CYS A 36 3.42 -1.77 2.36
CA CYS A 36 4.08 -2.06 1.09
C CYS A 36 3.15 -2.82 0.14
N TYR A 37 2.69 -4.01 0.54
CA TYR A 37 1.92 -4.87 -0.35
C TYR A 37 0.56 -4.30 -0.74
N GLU A 38 -0.21 -3.75 0.22
CA GLU A 38 -1.54 -3.20 -0.06
C GLU A 38 -1.52 -2.03 -1.07
N PRO A 39 -0.65 -1.01 -0.94
CA PRO A 39 -0.52 0.02 -1.97
C PRO A 39 -0.16 -0.54 -3.35
N ILE A 40 0.76 -1.51 -3.43
CA ILE A 40 1.15 -2.16 -4.70
C ILE A 40 -0.06 -2.90 -5.31
N LYS A 41 -0.76 -3.71 -4.51
CA LYS A 41 -1.95 -4.44 -4.92
C LYS A 41 -3.03 -3.49 -5.43
N GLN A 42 -3.22 -2.35 -4.76
CA GLN A 42 -4.20 -1.33 -5.15
C GLN A 42 -3.87 -0.74 -6.52
N ILE A 43 -2.61 -0.37 -6.77
CA ILE A 43 -2.17 0.17 -8.07
C ILE A 43 -2.38 -0.86 -9.18
N ILE A 44 -1.98 -2.11 -8.95
CA ILE A 44 -2.18 -3.20 -9.92
C ILE A 44 -3.67 -3.35 -10.23
N ASN A 45 -4.53 -3.39 -9.21
CA ASN A 45 -5.97 -3.54 -9.42
C ASN A 45 -6.58 -2.37 -10.18
N ILE A 46 -6.20 -1.13 -9.87
CA ILE A 46 -6.66 0.06 -10.60
C ILE A 46 -6.22 0.01 -12.06
N CYS A 47 -4.98 -0.41 -12.31
CA CYS A 47 -4.43 -0.58 -13.65
C CYS A 47 -5.17 -1.68 -14.44
N MET A 48 -5.42 -2.84 -13.83
CA MET A 48 -6.10 -3.98 -14.48
C MET A 48 -7.59 -3.72 -14.79
N ASN A 49 -8.20 -2.73 -14.14
CA ASN A 49 -9.59 -2.34 -14.37
C ASN A 49 -9.72 -1.06 -15.22
N ASP A 50 -8.64 -0.62 -15.88
CA ASP A 50 -8.60 0.57 -16.73
C ASP A 50 -9.12 1.86 -16.05
N GLN A 51 -9.00 1.94 -14.72
CA GLN A 51 -9.42 3.10 -13.92
C GLN A 51 -8.37 4.23 -14.01
N LYS A 52 -8.14 4.71 -15.24
CA LYS A 52 -7.17 5.74 -15.59
C LYS A 52 -7.34 7.01 -14.73
N ASP A 53 -8.57 7.39 -14.43
CA ASP A 53 -8.96 8.52 -13.57
C ASP A 53 -8.35 8.43 -12.15
N LYS A 54 -8.27 7.23 -11.58
CA LYS A 54 -7.65 6.99 -10.27
C LYS A 54 -6.16 6.70 -10.36
N LEU A 55 -5.72 6.08 -11.45
CA LEU A 55 -4.33 5.70 -11.67
C LEU A 55 -3.42 6.93 -11.80
N TRP A 56 -3.78 7.90 -12.64
CA TRP A 56 -2.92 9.05 -12.94
C TRP A 56 -2.57 9.92 -11.72
N PRO A 57 -3.53 10.27 -10.83
CA PRO A 57 -3.20 11.00 -9.61
C PRO A 57 -2.29 10.20 -8.66
N MET A 58 -2.43 8.87 -8.61
CA MET A 58 -1.57 8.02 -7.78
C MET A 58 -0.14 7.97 -8.31
N LEU A 59 0.04 7.73 -9.61
CA LEU A 59 1.36 7.72 -10.24
C LEU A 59 2.08 9.07 -10.07
N THR A 60 1.35 10.18 -10.23
CA THR A 60 1.89 11.53 -10.05
C THR A 60 2.37 11.75 -8.60
N LYS A 61 1.59 11.34 -7.59
CA LYS A 61 1.99 11.41 -6.17
C LYS A 61 3.22 10.55 -5.86
N LEU A 62 3.41 9.45 -6.59
CA LEU A 62 4.57 8.58 -6.47
C LEU A 62 5.79 9.08 -7.29
N GLY A 63 5.65 10.20 -8.01
CA GLY A 63 6.70 10.76 -8.86
C GLY A 63 6.89 10.00 -10.19
N VAL A 64 5.94 9.13 -10.56
CA VAL A 64 5.97 8.40 -11.83
C VAL A 64 5.30 9.24 -12.90
N THR A 65 6.09 9.64 -13.90
CA THR A 65 5.59 10.37 -15.07
C THR A 65 5.50 9.43 -16.25
N MET A 66 4.30 9.24 -16.78
CA MET A 66 4.05 8.49 -18.01
C MET A 66 4.17 9.44 -19.20
N LYS A 67 4.80 8.98 -20.29
CA LYS A 67 4.88 9.74 -21.54
C LYS A 67 3.48 9.88 -22.14
N SER A 68 3.28 10.92 -22.94
CA SER A 68 1.99 11.18 -23.60
C SER A 68 1.51 9.96 -24.38
N ASP A 69 2.42 9.29 -25.09
CA ASP A 69 2.15 8.09 -25.89
C ASP A 69 1.74 6.86 -25.06
N GLU A 70 1.98 6.86 -23.74
CA GLU A 70 1.62 5.78 -22.81
C GLU A 70 0.27 6.05 -22.10
N LYS A 71 -0.34 7.23 -22.32
CA LYS A 71 -1.61 7.63 -21.69
C LYS A 71 -2.82 7.32 -22.57
N ASP A 72 -2.62 7.25 -23.88
CA ASP A 72 -3.60 6.83 -24.87
C ASP A 72 -3.79 5.31 -24.81
#